data_AF-A0A962KBU9-F1
#
_entry.id   AF-A0A962KBU9-F1
#
_cell.length_a   1.000
_cell.length_b   1.000
_cell.length_c   1.000
_cell.angle_alpha   90.00
_cell.angle_beta   90.00
_cell.angle_gamma   90.00
#
_symmetry.space_group_name_H-M   'P 1'
#
loop_
_entity.id
_entity.type
_entity.pdbx_description
1 polymer ?
#
loop_
_entity_poly.entity_id
_entity_poly.type
_entity_poly.pdbx_seq_one_letter_code
_entity_poly.pdbx_strand_id
1 'polypeptide(L)'
;ALERIIRIRDLSDKHHFTLMCRDLSEIATYAKVDNATYRLLKAHTPAPYTFILVASSEVPRRLMHPKRKTIGLRVPDNAICQALLAELNEPMLTTSLQLPNESEPLFDPEDIVERLAKQIELVINGGFGTLIPSTVVDLTQGAPVVTREGAGDVSPFV
;
A
#
# COMPACT_ATOMS: atom_id res chain seq x y z
N ALA A 1 -6.05 -11.33 -11.78
CA ALA A 1 -6.08 -10.55 -10.53
C ALA A 1 -5.81 -9.06 -10.76
N LEU A 2 -4.60 -8.64 -11.17
CA LEU A 2 -4.24 -7.22 -11.35
C LEU A 2 -5.23 -6.42 -12.23
N GLU A 3 -5.60 -6.93 -13.40
CA GLU A 3 -6.55 -6.26 -14.31
C GLU A 3 -7.92 -6.02 -13.68
N ARG A 4 -8.35 -6.91 -12.77
CA ARG A 4 -9.61 -6.75 -12.03
C ARG A 4 -9.51 -5.65 -10.99
N ILE A 5 -8.38 -5.57 -10.27
CA ILE A 5 -8.11 -4.45 -9.36
C ILE A 5 -8.14 -3.13 -10.14
N ILE A 6 -7.47 -3.06 -11.30
CA ILE A 6 -7.48 -1.87 -12.17
C ILE A 6 -8.90 -1.49 -12.58
N ARG A 7 -9.73 -2.45 -13.01
CA ARG A 7 -11.12 -2.19 -13.40
C ARG A 7 -12.00 -1.72 -12.24
N ILE A 8 -11.96 -2.41 -11.10
CA ILE A 8 -12.77 -2.05 -9.91
C ILE A 8 -12.40 -0.64 -9.42
N ARG A 9 -11.12 -0.30 -9.52
CA ARG A 9 -10.56 0.93 -8.95
C ARG A 9 -10.38 2.07 -9.96
N ASP A 10 -10.66 1.83 -11.23
CA ASP A 10 -10.41 2.75 -12.36
C ASP A 10 -9.03 3.42 -12.31
N LEU A 11 -7.97 2.59 -12.21
CA LEU A 11 -6.62 3.09 -11.98
C LEU A 11 -5.92 3.48 -13.28
N SER A 12 -5.36 4.69 -13.30
CA SER A 12 -4.45 5.12 -14.36
C SER A 12 -3.07 4.47 -14.24
N ASP A 13 -2.30 4.55 -15.32
CA ASP A 13 -0.90 4.11 -15.40
C ASP A 13 0.05 4.88 -14.46
N LYS A 14 -0.40 6.01 -13.91
CA LYS A 14 0.34 6.83 -12.95
C LYS A 14 0.16 6.37 -11.50
N HIS A 15 -0.80 5.49 -11.22
CA HIS A 15 -1.10 5.07 -9.86
C HIS A 15 -0.07 4.05 -9.33
N HIS A 16 0.46 4.28 -8.13
CA HIS A 16 1.31 3.30 -7.44
C HIS A 16 0.49 2.18 -6.83
N PHE A 17 0.72 0.95 -7.27
CA PHE A 17 0.32 -0.20 -6.48
C PHE A 17 1.15 -0.28 -5.20
N THR A 18 0.58 -0.94 -4.19
CA THR A 18 1.27 -1.19 -2.92
C THR A 18 1.56 -2.67 -2.78
N LEU A 19 2.81 -3.02 -2.49
CA LEU A 19 3.15 -4.32 -1.91
C LEU A 19 2.98 -4.20 -0.39
N MET A 20 2.01 -4.94 0.14
CA MET A 20 1.82 -5.10 1.57
C MET A 20 2.82 -6.15 2.05
N CYS A 21 3.75 -5.73 2.90
CA CYS A 21 4.84 -6.56 3.43
C CYS A 21 4.58 -6.88 4.90
N ARG A 22 5.09 -8.01 5.37
CA ARG A 22 4.97 -8.45 6.77
C ARG A 22 5.83 -7.60 7.72
N ASP A 23 7.00 -7.15 7.25
CA ASP A 23 7.97 -6.40 8.03
C ASP A 23 8.96 -5.61 7.16
N LEU A 24 9.91 -4.93 7.81
CA LEU A 24 10.98 -4.15 7.18
C LEU A 24 11.98 -4.99 6.40
N SER A 25 12.22 -6.24 6.83
CA SER A 25 13.14 -7.14 6.14
C SER A 25 12.59 -7.50 4.78
N GLU A 26 11.28 -7.76 4.70
CA GLU A 26 10.62 -8.01 3.43
C GLU A 26 10.61 -6.76 2.54
N ILE A 27 10.39 -5.56 3.09
CA ILE A 27 10.56 -4.31 2.32
C ILE A 27 11.95 -4.22 1.67
N ALA A 28 13.02 -4.54 2.41
CA ALA A 28 14.39 -4.47 1.90
C ALA A 28 14.67 -5.48 0.76
N THR A 29 13.88 -6.55 0.64
CA THR A 29 13.94 -7.48 -0.49
C THR A 29 13.34 -6.87 -1.76
N TYR A 30 12.23 -6.13 -1.64
CA TYR A 30 11.46 -5.60 -2.79
C TYR A 30 11.80 -4.15 -3.18
N ALA A 31 12.62 -3.46 -2.38
CA ALA A 31 13.08 -2.11 -2.68
C ALA A 31 14.57 -1.90 -2.40
N LYS A 32 15.15 -0.93 -3.10
CA LYS A 32 16.46 -0.41 -2.78
C LYS A 32 16.34 0.54 -1.59
N VAL A 33 16.99 0.18 -0.50
CA VAL A 33 16.93 0.92 0.77
C VAL A 33 18.36 1.22 1.21
N ASP A 34 18.70 2.51 1.31
CA ASP A 34 19.97 2.93 1.91
C ASP A 34 19.83 3.08 3.44
N ASN A 35 20.94 3.35 4.14
CA ASN A 35 20.95 3.43 5.59
C ASN A 35 20.06 4.56 6.15
N ALA A 36 19.93 5.68 5.44
CA ALA A 36 19.11 6.80 5.88
C ALA A 36 17.62 6.44 5.77
N THR A 37 17.24 5.90 4.62
CA THR A 37 15.89 5.38 4.32
C THR A 37 15.52 4.27 5.31
N TYR A 38 16.41 3.32 5.58
CA TYR A 38 16.14 2.23 6.53
C TYR A 38 15.82 2.74 7.94
N ARG A 39 16.58 3.73 8.44
CA ARG A 39 16.31 4.35 9.74
C ARG A 39 14.95 5.04 9.77
N LEU A 40 14.60 5.73 8.69
CA LEU A 40 13.31 6.40 8.56
C LEU A 40 12.16 5.40 8.54
N LEU A 41 12.27 4.35 7.72
CA LEU A 41 11.29 3.25 7.67
C LEU A 41 11.13 2.62 9.05
N LYS A 42 12.24 2.28 9.72
CA LYS A 42 12.22 1.66 11.05
C LYS A 42 11.50 2.51 12.11
N ALA A 43 11.64 3.84 12.05
CA ALA A 43 10.97 4.74 12.99
C ALA A 43 9.46 4.91 12.71
N HIS A 44 9.00 4.59 11.51
CA HIS A 44 7.64 4.86 11.03
C HIS A 44 6.96 3.61 10.44
N THR A 45 7.35 2.43 10.94
CA THR A 45 6.81 1.13 10.55
C THR A 45 6.62 0.28 11.81
N PRO A 46 5.47 -0.41 11.99
CA PRO A 46 4.36 -0.58 11.05
C PRO A 46 3.49 0.68 10.88
N ALA A 47 2.38 0.58 10.13
CA ALA A 47 1.33 1.57 9.86
C ALA A 47 1.32 2.85 10.74
N PRO A 48 0.93 4.03 10.23
CA PRO A 48 -0.01 4.21 9.11
C PRO A 48 0.60 4.87 7.86
N TYR A 49 1.73 4.35 7.39
CA TYR A 49 2.44 4.88 6.21
C TYR A 49 2.45 3.92 5.02
N THR A 50 2.51 4.50 3.82
CA THR A 50 2.92 3.84 2.58
C THR A 50 4.13 4.60 2.03
N PHE A 51 5.23 3.89 1.78
CA PHE A 51 6.46 4.48 1.27
C PHE A 51 6.62 4.16 -0.21
N ILE A 52 6.86 5.17 -1.04
CA ILE A 52 7.25 4.97 -2.44
C ILE A 52 8.76 4.88 -2.49
N LEU A 53 9.27 3.74 -2.96
CA LEU A 53 10.70 3.44 -3.05
C LEU A 53 11.07 2.96 -4.46
N VAL A 54 12.36 3.00 -4.77
CA VAL A 54 12.89 2.40 -6.00
C VAL A 54 12.80 0.88 -5.87
N ALA A 55 12.09 0.24 -6.79
CA ALA A 55 11.88 -1.20 -6.76
C ALA A 55 13.20 -1.96 -6.99
N SER A 56 13.35 -3.11 -6.33
CA SER A 56 14.42 -4.07 -6.60
C SER A 56 14.12 -4.89 -7.86
N SER A 57 15.03 -5.80 -8.23
CA SER A 57 14.81 -6.76 -9.31
C SER A 57 13.72 -7.80 -9.00
N GLU A 58 13.39 -8.01 -7.72
CA GLU A 58 12.39 -8.99 -7.28
C GLU A 58 10.96 -8.56 -7.63
N VAL A 59 10.74 -7.26 -7.86
CA VAL A 59 9.43 -6.76 -8.24
C VAL A 59 9.21 -7.00 -9.74
N PRO A 60 8.09 -7.65 -10.16
CA PRO A 60 7.75 -7.74 -11.57
C PRO A 60 7.55 -6.36 -12.20
N ARG A 61 8.12 -6.13 -13.38
CA ARG A 61 8.04 -4.83 -14.09
C ARG A 61 6.61 -4.28 -14.25
N ARG A 62 5.63 -5.16 -14.42
CA ARG A 62 4.21 -4.81 -14.57
C ARG A 62 3.56 -4.22 -13.31
N LEU A 63 4.19 -4.36 -12.14
CA LEU A 63 3.72 -3.80 -10.87
C LEU A 63 4.40 -2.47 -10.55
N MET A 64 5.54 -2.19 -11.18
CA MET A 64 6.28 -0.94 -10.99
C MET A 64 5.58 0.21 -11.71
N HIS A 65 5.74 1.42 -11.17
CA HIS A 65 5.41 2.63 -11.90
C HIS A 65 6.26 2.71 -13.20
N PRO A 66 5.64 2.80 -14.38
CA PRO A 66 6.29 2.49 -15.67
C PRO A 66 7.48 3.40 -15.98
N LYS A 67 7.40 4.68 -15.61
CA LYS A 67 8.46 5.67 -15.88
C LYS A 67 9.52 5.76 -14.79
N ARG A 68 9.15 5.46 -13.54
CA ARG A 68 9.98 5.75 -12.36
C ARG A 68 10.67 4.50 -11.81
N LYS A 69 10.17 3.31 -12.18
CA LYS A 69 10.60 2.02 -11.61
C LYS A 69 10.46 2.00 -10.08
N THR A 70 9.38 2.59 -9.59
CA THR A 70 9.07 2.70 -8.15
C THR A 70 7.84 1.88 -7.79
N ILE A 71 7.72 1.52 -6.51
CA ILE A 71 6.61 0.74 -5.96
C ILE A 71 6.22 1.32 -4.59
N GLY A 72 4.94 1.28 -4.26
CA GLY A 72 4.48 1.57 -2.90
C GLY A 72 4.71 0.36 -1.99
N LEU A 73 5.16 0.58 -0.77
CA LEU A 73 5.43 -0.46 0.22
C LEU A 73 4.79 -0.08 1.55
N ARG A 74 4.16 -1.04 2.21
CA ARG A 74 3.46 -0.83 3.48
C ARG A 74 3.61 -2.05 4.37
N VAL A 75 3.87 -1.84 5.65
CA VAL A 75 3.69 -2.88 6.69
C VAL A 75 2.40 -2.57 7.46
N PRO A 76 1.41 -3.47 7.47
CA PRO A 76 0.16 -3.23 8.18
C PRO A 76 0.32 -3.48 9.68
N ASP A 77 -0.35 -2.67 10.51
CA ASP A 77 -0.57 -2.95 11.94
C ASP A 77 -2.00 -3.46 12.15
N ASN A 78 -2.37 -4.50 11.43
CA ASN A 78 -3.68 -5.15 11.55
C ASN A 78 -3.47 -6.66 11.63
N ALA A 79 -4.04 -7.29 12.65
CA ALA A 79 -3.84 -8.71 12.93
C ALA A 79 -4.31 -9.63 11.79
N ILE A 80 -5.41 -9.29 11.12
CA ILE A 80 -5.92 -10.06 9.97
C ILE A 80 -4.94 -9.96 8.80
N CYS A 81 -4.49 -8.74 8.46
CA CYS A 81 -3.51 -8.55 7.40
C CYS A 81 -2.19 -9.27 7.70
N GLN A 82 -1.70 -9.20 8.94
CA GLN A 82 -0.48 -9.89 9.36
C GLN A 82 -0.61 -11.41 9.29
N ALA A 83 -1.75 -11.96 9.71
CA ALA A 83 -2.02 -13.39 9.60
C ALA A 83 -2.05 -13.87 8.13
N LEU A 84 -2.69 -13.10 7.24
CA LEU A 84 -2.73 -13.41 5.80
C LEU A 84 -1.33 -13.38 5.17
N LEU A 85 -0.50 -12.40 5.54
CA LEU A 85 0.87 -12.29 5.02
C LEU A 85 1.76 -13.42 5.56
N ALA A 86 1.57 -13.82 6.82
CA ALA A 86 2.29 -14.94 7.41
C ALA A 86 1.97 -16.26 6.69
N GLU A 87 0.69 -16.50 6.38
CA GLU A 87 0.25 -17.69 5.65
C GLU A 87 0.70 -17.67 4.18
N LEU A 88 0.57 -16.52 3.52
CA LEU A 88 0.97 -16.35 2.12
C LEU A 88 2.49 -16.50 1.93
N ASN A 89 3.28 -16.12 2.94
CA ASN A 89 4.73 -16.16 2.95
C ASN A 89 5.41 -15.37 1.79
N GLU A 90 4.72 -14.38 1.24
CA GLU A 90 5.22 -13.38 0.29
C GLU A 90 4.38 -12.09 0.41
N PRO A 91 4.83 -10.94 -0.12
CA PRO A 91 4.04 -9.72 -0.09
C PRO A 91 2.77 -9.82 -0.91
N MET A 92 1.72 -9.16 -0.43
CA MET A 92 0.45 -9.09 -1.14
C MET A 92 0.34 -7.79 -1.95
N LEU A 93 0.01 -7.90 -3.23
CA LEU A 93 -0.33 -6.73 -4.05
C LEU A 93 -1.68 -6.15 -3.63
N THR A 94 -1.71 -4.87 -3.30
CA THR A 94 -2.89 -4.18 -2.76
C THR A 94 -3.05 -2.75 -3.32
N THR A 95 -4.24 -2.20 -3.14
CA THR A 95 -4.56 -0.77 -3.28
C THR A 95 -5.56 -0.39 -2.19
N SER A 96 -5.61 0.89 -1.80
CA SER A 96 -6.71 1.39 -0.96
C SER A 96 -8.04 1.25 -1.71
N LEU A 97 -9.10 0.75 -1.06
CA LEU A 97 -10.40 0.52 -1.67
C LEU A 97 -11.27 1.79 -1.70
N GLN A 98 -10.97 2.74 -2.59
CA GLN A 98 -11.71 4.00 -2.76
C GLN A 98 -12.34 4.13 -4.15
N LEU A 99 -13.57 3.64 -4.34
CA LEU A 99 -14.20 3.50 -5.66
C LEU A 99 -14.13 4.77 -6.52
N PRO A 100 -14.21 4.63 -7.86
CA PRO A 100 -14.14 5.78 -8.77
C PRO A 100 -15.18 6.83 -8.40
N ASN A 101 -14.77 8.10 -8.40
CA ASN A 101 -15.58 9.26 -8.02
C ASN A 101 -16.01 9.34 -6.54
N GLU A 102 -15.50 8.48 -5.66
CA GLU A 102 -15.71 8.60 -4.21
C GLU A 102 -14.59 9.43 -3.57
N SER A 103 -14.96 10.28 -2.60
CA SER A 103 -13.98 11.08 -1.82
C SER A 103 -13.27 10.26 -0.74
N GLU A 104 -13.88 9.17 -0.29
CA GLU A 104 -13.42 8.37 0.85
C GLU A 104 -13.33 6.88 0.50
N PRO A 105 -12.41 6.12 1.13
CA PRO A 105 -12.37 4.69 0.98
C PRO A 105 -13.61 4.02 1.57
N LEU A 106 -14.03 2.91 0.97
CA LEU A 106 -15.01 2.02 1.59
C LEU A 106 -14.40 1.44 2.88
N PHE A 107 -15.16 1.53 3.96
CA PHE A 107 -14.76 1.11 5.29
C PHE A 107 -15.80 0.20 5.95
N ASP A 108 -17.05 0.20 5.47
CA ASP A 108 -18.11 -0.68 5.94
C ASP A 108 -18.09 -2.02 5.18
N PRO A 109 -17.89 -3.16 5.86
CA PRO A 109 -17.94 -4.48 5.22
C PRO A 109 -19.27 -4.79 4.52
N GLU A 110 -20.40 -4.31 5.02
CA GLU A 110 -21.72 -4.55 4.42
C GLU A 110 -21.84 -3.81 3.09
N ASP A 111 -21.44 -2.53 3.06
CA ASP A 111 -21.41 -1.73 1.83
C ASP A 111 -20.43 -2.32 0.79
N ILE A 112 -19.28 -2.84 1.24
CA ILE A 112 -18.32 -3.54 0.36
C ILE A 112 -18.98 -4.78 -0.28
N VAL A 113 -19.71 -5.59 0.49
CA VAL A 113 -20.42 -6.77 -0.04
C VAL A 113 -21.49 -6.35 -1.03
N GLU A 114 -22.34 -5.37 -0.67
CA GLU A 114 -23.42 -4.89 -1.52
C GLU A 114 -22.91 -4.41 -2.89
N ARG A 115 -21.83 -3.62 -2.91
CA ARG A 115 -21.30 -3.04 -4.14
C ARG A 115 -20.42 -3.99 -4.95
N LEU A 116 -19.66 -4.88 -4.29
CA LEU A 116 -18.54 -5.59 -4.91
C LEU A 116 -18.65 -7.12 -4.91
N ALA A 117 -19.61 -7.75 -4.22
CA ALA A 117 -19.66 -9.22 -4.10
C ALA A 117 -19.67 -9.98 -5.44
N LYS A 118 -20.17 -9.36 -6.51
CA LYS A 118 -20.16 -9.96 -7.87
C LYS A 118 -18.83 -9.77 -8.61
N GLN A 119 -17.93 -8.95 -8.08
CA GLN A 119 -16.68 -8.53 -8.70
C GLN A 119 -15.43 -9.06 -7.98
N ILE A 120 -15.58 -9.62 -6.77
CA ILE A 120 -14.49 -10.14 -5.92
C ILE A 120 -14.82 -11.55 -5.41
N GLU A 121 -13.79 -12.33 -5.12
CA GLU A 121 -13.95 -13.71 -4.62
C GLU A 121 -14.30 -13.80 -3.13
N LEU A 122 -13.82 -12.84 -2.34
CA LEU A 122 -13.86 -12.92 -0.89
C LEU A 122 -13.90 -11.52 -0.28
N VAL A 123 -14.71 -11.38 0.77
CA VAL A 123 -14.65 -10.27 1.72
C VAL A 123 -14.33 -10.85 3.09
N ILE A 124 -13.29 -10.34 3.74
CA ILE A 124 -12.97 -10.68 5.13
C ILE A 124 -13.52 -9.56 6.00
N ASN A 125 -14.57 -9.85 6.77
CA ASN A 125 -15.14 -8.88 7.69
C ASN A 125 -14.29 -8.80 8.96
N GLY A 126 -13.54 -7.71 9.10
CA GLY A 126 -12.75 -7.37 10.30
C GLY A 126 -13.36 -6.24 11.14
N GLY A 127 -14.63 -5.92 10.94
CA GLY A 127 -15.27 -4.70 11.43
C GLY A 127 -15.05 -3.50 10.51
N PHE A 128 -15.45 -2.31 10.98
CA PHE A 128 -15.26 -1.06 10.24
C PHE A 128 -13.77 -0.75 10.03
N GLY A 129 -13.41 -0.46 8.79
CA GLY A 129 -12.08 0.02 8.42
C GLY A 129 -11.84 1.48 8.81
N THR A 130 -10.64 1.97 8.49
CA THR A 130 -10.29 3.39 8.70
C THR A 130 -10.76 4.24 7.54
N LEU A 131 -11.50 5.31 7.82
CA LEU A 131 -11.84 6.36 6.85
C LEU A 131 -10.59 7.08 6.33
N ILE A 132 -9.63 7.34 7.23
CA ILE A 132 -8.41 8.06 6.89
C ILE A 132 -7.40 7.07 6.30
N PRO A 133 -6.96 7.25 5.05
CA PRO A 133 -5.98 6.37 4.43
C PRO A 133 -4.58 6.56 5.02
N SER A 134 -3.63 5.70 4.65
CA SER A 134 -2.23 5.90 5.02
C SER A 134 -1.66 7.20 4.44
N THR A 135 -0.76 7.83 5.19
CA THR A 135 0.11 8.89 4.67
C THR A 135 1.07 8.27 3.65
N VAL A 136 1.21 8.89 2.48
CA VAL A 136 2.07 8.39 1.40
C VAL A 136 3.30 9.29 1.26
N VAL A 137 4.47 8.72 1.53
CA VAL A 137 5.75 9.43 1.48
C VAL A 137 6.62 8.85 0.37
N ASP A 138 7.05 9.70 -0.55
CA ASP A 138 8.01 9.36 -1.60
C ASP A 138 9.43 9.58 -1.09
N LEU A 139 10.22 8.50 -1.06
CA LEU A 139 11.59 8.48 -0.56
C LEU A 139 12.62 8.32 -1.70
N THR A 140 12.21 8.53 -2.95
CA THR A 140 13.06 8.23 -4.12
C THR A 140 13.98 9.37 -4.55
N GLN A 141 13.74 10.59 -4.06
CA GLN A 141 14.42 11.82 -4.52
C GLN A 141 15.44 12.36 -3.50
N GLY A 142 15.92 11.51 -2.59
CA GLY A 142 16.90 11.88 -1.55
C GLY A 142 16.28 12.54 -0.33
N ALA A 143 15.46 13.59 -0.52
CA ALA A 143 14.61 14.14 0.54
C ALA A 143 13.20 13.50 0.50
N PRO A 144 12.57 13.21 1.66
CA PRO A 144 11.19 12.77 1.72
C PRO A 144 10.22 13.79 1.10
N VAL A 145 9.22 13.30 0.38
CA VAL A 145 8.14 14.13 -0.17
C VAL A 145 6.80 13.52 0.21
N VAL A 146 5.97 14.25 0.96
CA VAL A 146 4.59 13.83 1.26
C VAL A 146 3.75 13.99 0.01
N THR A 147 3.30 12.87 -0.56
CA THR A 147 2.45 12.84 -1.77
C THR A 147 0.96 12.74 -1.44
N ARG A 148 0.64 12.29 -0.23
CA ARG A 148 -0.71 12.30 0.35
C ARG A 148 -0.60 12.35 1.86
N GLU A 149 -1.26 13.31 2.48
CA GLU A 149 -1.46 13.34 3.93
C GLU A 149 -2.63 12.42 4.30
N GLY A 150 -2.43 11.62 5.34
CA GLY A 150 -3.39 10.63 5.83
C GLY A 150 -3.24 10.46 7.34
N ALA A 151 -3.40 9.24 7.84
CA ALA A 151 -3.40 8.97 9.28
C ALA A 151 -2.01 9.06 9.94
N GLY A 152 -0.92 9.15 9.17
CA GLY A 152 0.43 9.25 9.70
C GLY A 152 0.91 10.68 9.82
N ASP A 153 1.55 11.01 10.95
CA ASP A 153 2.20 12.30 11.18
C ASP A 153 3.20 12.61 10.07
N VAL A 154 3.06 13.78 9.46
CA VAL A 154 3.90 14.27 8.38
C VAL A 154 5.11 15.07 8.86
N SER A 155 5.10 15.52 10.12
CA SER A 155 6.14 16.37 10.73
C SER A 155 7.57 15.82 10.55
N PRO A 156 7.82 14.50 10.60
CA PRO A 156 9.16 13.95 10.38
C PRO A 156 9.67 14.02 8.92
N PHE A 157 8.81 14.41 7.97
CA PHE A 157 9.08 14.36 6.52
C PHE A 157 9.01 15.75 5.85
N VAL A 158 8.80 16.82 6.62
CA VAL A 158 8.65 18.21 6.16
C VAL A 158 9.72 19.13 6.72
#